data_AF-W1YJJ5-F1
#
_entry.id   AF-W1YJJ5-F1
#
_cell.length_a   1.000
_cell.length_b   1.000
_cell.length_c   1.000
_cell.angle_alpha   90.00
_cell.angle_beta   90.00
_cell.angle_gamma   90.00
#
_symmetry.space_group_name_H-M   'P 1'
#
loop_
_entity.id
_entity.type
_entity.pdbx_description
1 polymer ?
#
loop_
_entity_poly.entity_id
_entity_poly.type
_entity_poly.pdbx_seq_one_letter_code
_entity_poly.pdbx_strand_id
1 'polypeptide(L)'
;LHSLGYDFIIAFCVALIILCGIGSVIMKFNEPKLGIESEAHKGIRISDYIEPRMNSISLVSILVGFAYSGVIGFMAAYTKDLDLIMAGTFFFVVYAVVITITRPLLGIVFDMKGENFVLYPCFVSLA
;
A
#
# COMPACT_ATOMS: atom_id res chain seq x y z
N LEU A 1 4.40 30.71 17.14
CA LEU A 1 3.53 30.72 15.94
C LEU A 1 3.81 29.56 14.95
N HIS A 2 4.94 28.84 15.04
CA HIS A 2 5.26 27.72 14.14
C HIS A 2 4.53 26.39 14.49
N SER A 3 4.19 26.13 15.76
CA SER A 3 3.44 24.91 16.15
C SER A 3 2.01 24.86 15.64
N LEU A 4 1.31 26.00 15.52
CA LEU A 4 -0.10 26.01 15.11
C LEU A 4 -0.32 25.43 13.70
N GLY A 5 0.63 25.61 12.78
CA GLY A 5 0.55 25.01 11.44
C GLY A 5 0.80 23.49 11.47
N TYR A 6 1.79 23.04 12.24
CA TYR A 6 2.11 21.61 12.36
C TYR A 6 1.00 20.83 13.09
N ASP A 7 0.48 21.37 14.19
CA ASP A 7 -0.63 20.78 14.94
C ASP A 7 -1.89 20.70 14.08
N PHE A 8 -2.16 21.71 13.24
CA PHE A 8 -3.27 21.69 12.28
C PHE A 8 -3.10 20.60 11.20
N ILE A 9 -1.89 20.44 10.64
CA ILE A 9 -1.59 19.39 9.66
C ILE A 9 -1.78 18.01 10.28
N ILE A 10 -1.28 17.78 11.50
CA ILE A 10 -1.48 16.52 12.21
C ILE A 10 -2.96 16.27 12.48
N ALA A 11 -3.69 17.25 13.03
CA ALA A 11 -5.11 17.11 13.32
C ALA A 11 -5.92 16.79 12.05
N PHE A 12 -5.59 17.42 10.93
CA PHE A 12 -6.20 17.14 9.64
C PHE A 12 -5.91 15.71 9.15
N CYS A 13 -4.66 15.25 9.24
CA CYS A 13 -4.30 13.87 8.91
C CYS A 13 -5.04 12.85 9.79
N VAL A 14 -5.13 13.10 11.10
CA VAL A 14 -5.86 12.22 12.04
C VAL A 14 -7.34 12.18 11.68
N ALA A 15 -7.97 13.32 11.36
CA ALA A 15 -9.37 13.37 10.93
C ALA A 15 -9.61 12.57 9.65
N LEU A 16 -8.70 12.65 8.66
CA LEU A 16 -8.78 11.85 7.44
C LEU A 16 -8.64 10.34 7.71
N ILE A 17 -7.72 9.93 8.59
CA ILE A 17 -7.57 8.52 8.97
C ILE A 17 -8.83 8.00 9.63
N ILE A 18 -9.43 8.77 10.55
CA ILE A 18 -10.69 8.41 11.20
C ILE A 18 -11.82 8.29 10.15
N LEU A 19 -11.92 9.23 9.21
CA LEU A 19 -12.90 9.18 8.13
C LEU A 19 -12.73 7.92 7.26
N CYS A 20 -11.50 7.59 6.86
CA CYS A 20 -11.20 6.36 6.12
C CYS A 20 -11.52 5.11 6.93
N GLY A 21 -11.22 5.10 8.23
CA GLY A 21 -11.53 3.99 9.13
C GLY A 21 -13.04 3.77 9.24
N ILE A 22 -13.81 4.84 9.42
CA ILE A 22 -15.28 4.79 9.44
C ILE A 22 -15.81 4.30 8.08
N GLY A 23 -15.26 4.82 6.97
CA GLY A 23 -15.62 4.39 5.62
C GLY A 23 -15.36 2.90 5.39
N SER A 24 -14.24 2.36 5.88
CA SER A 24 -13.91 0.93 5.80
C SER A 24 -14.87 0.05 6.62
N VAL A 25 -15.43 0.56 7.71
CA VAL A 25 -16.40 -0.17 8.54
C VAL A 25 -17.81 -0.11 7.93
N ILE A 26 -18.15 0.99 7.25
CA ILE A 26 -19.46 1.19 6.59
C ILE A 26 -19.52 0.47 5.24
N MET A 27 -18.41 0.42 4.46
CA MET A 27 -18.29 -0.44 3.29
C MET A 27 -18.18 -1.90 3.73
N LYS A 28 -19.34 -2.47 4.07
CA LYS A 28 -19.51 -3.90 4.26
C LYS A 28 -19.32 -4.56 2.91
N PHE A 29 -18.08 -4.96 2.62
CA PHE A 29 -17.71 -5.70 1.42
C PHE A 29 -18.56 -6.97 1.38
N ASN A 30 -19.49 -7.05 0.42
CA ASN A 30 -20.29 -8.25 0.24
C ASN A 30 -19.43 -9.23 -0.55
N GLU A 31 -18.71 -10.11 0.17
CA GLU A 31 -17.94 -11.19 -0.41
C GLU A 31 -18.78 -11.94 -1.46
N PRO A 32 -18.25 -12.15 -2.68
CA PRO A 32 -18.85 -13.11 -3.59
C PRO A 32 -18.83 -14.45 -2.87
N LYS A 33 -20.02 -15.03 -2.61
CA LYS A 33 -20.13 -16.39 -2.09
C LYS A 33 -19.44 -17.32 -3.09
N LEU A 34 -18.18 -17.68 -2.83
CA LEU A 34 -17.58 -18.86 -3.43
C LEU A 34 -18.40 -20.04 -2.91
N GLY A 35 -19.34 -20.50 -3.73
CA GLY A 35 -20.02 -21.75 -3.50
C GLY A 35 -19.02 -22.87 -3.69
N ILE A 36 -18.38 -23.31 -2.60
CA ILE A 36 -18.02 -24.71 -2.30
C ILE A 36 -17.90 -24.80 -0.77
N GLU A 37 -18.67 -25.73 -0.19
CA GLU A 37 -18.61 -26.25 1.17
C GLU A 37 -17.45 -25.80 2.06
N SER A 38 -17.71 -24.87 3.00
CA SER A 38 -16.88 -24.75 4.21
C SER A 38 -17.72 -24.38 5.42
N GLU A 39 -18.81 -25.12 5.62
CA GLU A 39 -19.49 -25.26 6.91
C GLU A 39 -18.70 -26.24 7.80
N ALA A 40 -17.49 -25.84 8.23
CA ALA A 40 -16.79 -26.38 9.41
C ALA A 40 -15.35 -25.86 9.40
N HIS A 41 -15.06 -24.79 10.13
CA HIS A 41 -13.95 -24.72 11.09
C HIS A 41 -13.94 -23.35 11.75
N LYS A 42 -14.80 -23.23 12.76
CA LYS A 42 -14.77 -22.16 13.75
C LYS A 42 -13.58 -22.41 14.68
N GLY A 43 -12.39 -22.01 14.25
CA GLY A 43 -11.18 -22.02 15.06
C GLY A 43 -10.18 -21.06 14.46
N ILE A 44 -9.72 -20.10 15.25
CA ILE A 44 -8.67 -19.16 14.83
C ILE A 44 -7.35 -19.94 14.77
N ARG A 45 -7.16 -20.76 13.73
CA ARG A 45 -5.90 -21.46 13.48
C ARG A 45 -5.03 -20.51 12.68
N ILE A 46 -3.89 -20.12 13.25
CA ILE A 46 -2.85 -19.35 12.55
C ILE A 46 -2.39 -20.07 11.26
N SER A 47 -2.63 -21.38 11.17
CA SER A 47 -2.43 -22.21 9.98
C SER A 47 -3.42 -21.96 8.84
N ASP A 48 -4.60 -21.38 9.07
CA ASP A 48 -5.53 -20.94 8.01
C ASP A 48 -5.18 -19.53 7.51
N TYR A 49 -4.52 -18.71 8.34
CA TYR A 49 -4.14 -17.34 7.98
C TYR A 49 -2.75 -17.26 7.33
N ILE A 50 -1.86 -18.19 7.68
CA ILE A 50 -0.53 -18.32 7.08
C ILE A 50 -0.56 -19.54 6.16
N GLU A 51 -0.99 -19.30 4.92
CA GLU A 51 -0.86 -20.27 3.85
C GLU A 51 0.61 -20.33 3.43
N PRO A 52 1.34 -21.45 3.61
CA PRO A 52 2.78 -21.52 3.38
C PRO A 52 3.17 -21.24 1.91
N ARG A 53 2.20 -21.23 0.99
CA ARG A 53 2.35 -20.86 -0.42
C ARG A 53 2.60 -19.36 -0.64
N MET A 54 2.17 -18.50 0.29
CA MET A 54 2.28 -17.03 0.22
C MET A 54 3.56 -16.47 0.87
N ASN A 55 4.40 -17.32 1.47
CA ASN A 55 5.58 -16.86 2.20
C ASN A 55 6.66 -16.24 1.28
N SER A 56 6.84 -16.79 0.08
CA SER A 56 7.85 -16.28 -0.87
C SER A 56 7.51 -14.88 -1.41
N ILE A 57 6.24 -14.63 -1.75
CA ILE A 57 5.82 -13.31 -2.24
C ILE A 57 5.88 -12.25 -1.14
N SER A 58 5.55 -12.62 0.10
CA SER A 58 5.62 -11.73 1.26
C SER A 58 7.07 -11.35 1.58
N LEU A 59 8.01 -12.28 1.42
CA LEU A 59 9.43 -12.00 1.62
C LEU A 59 9.96 -11.01 0.56
N VAL A 60 9.59 -11.21 -0.71
CA VAL A 60 9.98 -10.30 -1.80
C VAL A 60 9.37 -8.91 -1.59
N SER A 61 8.09 -8.83 -1.22
CA SER A 61 7.43 -7.53 -1.00
C SER A 61 8.04 -6.75 0.17
N ILE A 62 8.45 -7.44 1.24
CA ILE A 62 9.19 -6.84 2.35
C ILE A 62 10.54 -6.31 1.86
N LEU A 63 11.29 -7.09 1.08
CA LEU A 63 12.61 -6.69 0.60
C LEU A 63 12.53 -5.50 -0.37
N VAL A 64 11.57 -5.52 -1.29
CA VAL A 64 11.30 -4.41 -2.22
C VAL A 64 10.83 -3.17 -1.46
N GLY A 65 9.92 -3.32 -0.49
CA GLY A 65 9.43 -2.22 0.34
C GLY A 65 10.55 -1.59 1.18
N PHE A 66 11.45 -2.40 1.72
CA PHE A 66 12.61 -1.94 2.47
C PHE A 66 13.58 -1.14 1.58
N ALA A 67 13.94 -1.68 0.42
CA ALA A 67 14.80 -0.99 -0.54
C ALA A 67 14.19 0.34 -1.01
N TYR A 68 12.89 0.33 -1.32
CA TYR A 68 12.14 1.51 -1.76
C TYR A 68 12.10 2.62 -0.71
N SER A 69 11.80 2.28 0.55
CA SER A 69 11.80 3.22 1.66
C SER A 69 13.18 3.86 1.84
N GLY A 70 14.24 3.07 1.73
CA GLY A 70 15.62 3.55 1.76
C GLY A 70 15.90 4.57 0.65
N VAL A 71 15.63 4.22 -0.61
CA VAL A 71 15.87 5.11 -1.76
C VAL A 71 15.15 6.44 -1.57
N ILE A 72 13.87 6.42 -1.21
CA ILE A 72 13.08 7.65 -1.02
C ILE A 72 13.59 8.48 0.16
N GLY A 73 13.88 7.84 1.30
CA GLY A 73 14.39 8.51 2.49
C GLY A 73 15.75 9.17 2.25
N PHE A 74 16.67 8.47 1.57
CA PHE A 74 17.98 9.03 1.23
C PHE A 74 17.89 10.10 0.13
N MET A 75 16.96 9.98 -0.83
CA MET A 75 16.82 10.97 -1.91
C MET A 75 16.43 12.36 -1.38
N ALA A 76 15.58 12.41 -0.35
CA ALA A 76 15.20 13.67 0.30
C ALA A 76 16.40 14.36 0.99
N ALA A 77 17.28 13.59 1.63
CA ALA A 77 18.51 14.13 2.24
C ALA A 77 19.56 14.51 1.19
N TYR A 78 19.75 13.67 0.17
CA TYR A 78 20.76 13.86 -0.87
C TYR A 78 20.52 15.12 -1.72
N THR A 79 19.26 15.41 -2.05
CA THR A 79 18.90 16.64 -2.80
C THR A 79 19.09 17.92 -1.97
N LYS A 80 19.09 17.80 -0.64
CA LYS A 80 19.41 18.89 0.28
C LYS A 80 20.92 19.13 0.36
N ASP A 81 21.73 18.07 0.41
CA ASP A 81 23.20 18.18 0.51
C ASP A 81 23.84 18.77 -0.76
N LEU A 82 23.23 18.57 -1.92
CA LEU A 82 23.67 19.15 -3.21
C LEU A 82 23.10 20.55 -3.50
N ASP A 83 22.39 21.16 -2.54
CA ASP A 83 21.66 22.43 -2.71
C ASP A 83 20.64 22.43 -3.89
N LEU A 84 20.26 21.23 -4.35
CA LEU A 84 19.38 21.01 -5.50
C LEU A 84 17.94 20.71 -5.05
N ILE A 85 17.49 21.42 -4.01
CA ILE A 85 16.20 21.21 -3.34
C ILE A 85 15.02 21.39 -4.31
N MET A 86 15.17 22.31 -5.28
CA MET A 86 14.16 22.55 -6.31
C MET A 86 13.96 21.33 -7.22
N ALA A 87 15.04 20.64 -7.61
CA ALA A 87 14.98 19.42 -8.41
C ALA A 87 14.36 18.26 -7.61
N GLY A 88 14.71 18.13 -6.32
CA GLY A 88 14.11 17.13 -5.43
C GLY A 88 12.60 17.34 -5.25
N THR A 89 12.16 18.58 -5.08
CA THR A 89 10.74 18.92 -4.91
C THR A 89 9.94 18.60 -6.18
N PHE A 90 10.48 18.93 -7.36
CA PHE A 90 9.85 18.60 -8.64
C PHE A 90 9.68 17.07 -8.82
N PHE A 91 10.71 16.29 -8.48
CA PHE A 91 10.63 14.82 -8.49
C PHE A 91 9.50 14.31 -7.59
N PHE A 92 9.41 14.79 -6.35
CA PHE A 92 8.36 14.35 -5.41
C PHE A 92 6.95 14.73 -5.86
N VAL A 93 6.77 15.89 -6.50
CA VAL A 93 5.46 16.30 -7.05
C VAL A 93 5.02 15.38 -8.19
N VAL A 94 5.89 15.13 -9.16
CA VAL A 94 5.59 14.21 -10.28
C VAL A 94 5.31 12.81 -9.74
N TYR A 95 6.15 12.33 -8.83
CA TYR A 95 5.97 11.06 -8.15
C TYR A 95 4.63 10.96 -7.40
N ALA A 96 4.22 12.02 -6.69
CA ALA A 96 2.94 12.06 -5.99
C ALA A 96 1.76 11.95 -6.96
N VAL A 97 1.80 12.64 -8.11
CA VAL A 97 0.76 12.54 -9.15
C VAL A 97 0.70 11.13 -9.73
N VAL A 98 1.86 10.59 -10.13
CA VAL A 98 1.95 9.25 -10.72
C VAL A 98 1.43 8.19 -9.74
N ILE A 99 1.82 8.25 -8.46
CA ILE A 99 1.33 7.31 -7.45
C ILE A 99 -0.16 7.50 -7.19
N THR A 100 -0.64 8.73 -7.09
CA THR A 100 -2.07 9.00 -6.84
C THR A 100 -2.95 8.37 -7.92
N ILE A 101 -2.50 8.34 -9.18
CA ILE A 101 -3.20 7.70 -10.29
C ILE A 101 -2.98 6.18 -10.30
N THR A 102 -1.75 5.73 -10.04
CA THR A 102 -1.38 4.31 -10.12
C THR A 102 -2.02 3.48 -9.00
N ARG A 103 -2.19 4.04 -7.80
CA ARG A 103 -2.81 3.38 -6.64
C ARG A 103 -4.25 2.89 -6.90
N PRO A 104 -5.20 3.73 -7.35
CA PRO A 104 -6.56 3.30 -7.66
C PRO A 104 -6.60 2.38 -8.88
N LEU A 105 -5.76 2.60 -9.89
CA LEU A 105 -5.68 1.71 -11.05
C LEU A 105 -5.26 0.30 -10.64
N LEU A 106 -4.21 0.16 -9.82
CA LEU A 106 -3.78 -1.12 -9.28
C LEU A 106 -4.89 -1.78 -8.44
N GLY A 107 -5.61 -1.01 -7.63
CA GLY A 107 -6.75 -1.50 -6.84
C GLY A 107 -7.89 -2.03 -7.71
N ILE A 108 -8.27 -1.29 -8.77
CA ILE A 108 -9.32 -1.69 -9.72
C ILE A 108 -8.87 -2.94 -10.50
N VAL A 109 -7.61 -2.99 -10.94
CA VAL A 109 -7.07 -4.15 -11.67
C VAL A 109 -7.01 -5.39 -10.76
N PHE A 110 -6.69 -5.22 -9.48
CA PHE A 110 -6.71 -6.29 -8.48
C PHE A 110 -8.13 -6.84 -8.26
N ASP A 111 -9.12 -5.96 -8.11
CA ASP A 111 -10.54 -6.34 -7.93
C ASP A 111 -11.16 -6.97 -9.19
N MET A 112 -10.80 -6.51 -10.40
CA MET A 112 -11.42 -6.96 -11.65
C MET A 112 -10.88 -8.30 -12.19
N LYS A 113 -9.62 -8.63 -11.95
CA LYS A 113 -8.96 -9.78 -12.61
C LYS A 113 -8.58 -10.92 -11.66
N GLY A 114 -8.84 -10.75 -10.37
CA GLY A 114 -8.54 -11.75 -9.33
C GLY A 114 -7.04 -11.88 -9.05
N GLU A 115 -6.73 -12.32 -7.83
CA GLU A 115 -5.38 -12.43 -7.25
C GLU A 115 -4.35 -13.07 -8.21
N ASN A 116 -4.78 -14.05 -9.02
CA ASN A 116 -3.91 -14.77 -9.95
C ASN A 116 -3.48 -13.99 -11.21
N PHE A 117 -4.26 -13.02 -11.71
CA PHE A 117 -3.91 -12.35 -12.98
C PHE A 117 -2.81 -11.29 -12.81
N VAL A 118 -2.68 -10.70 -11.63
CA VAL A 118 -1.64 -9.70 -11.32
C VAL A 118 -0.36 -10.37 -10.81
N LEU A 119 -0.51 -11.51 -10.11
CA LEU A 119 0.62 -12.22 -9.52
C LEU A 119 1.48 -12.95 -10.58
N TYR A 120 0.86 -13.53 -11.62
CA TYR A 120 1.58 -14.18 -12.73
C TYR A 120 2.57 -13.25 -13.47
N PRO A 121 2.20 -12.03 -13.91
CA PRO A 121 3.15 -11.11 -14.54
C PRO A 121 4.21 -10.58 -13.57
N CYS A 122 3.90 -10.45 -12.28
CA CYS A 122 4.91 -10.12 -11.26
C CYS A 122 5.96 -11.23 -11.11
N PHE A 123 5.55 -12.51 -11.10
CA PHE A 123 6.49 -13.63 -11.05
C PHE A 123 7.34 -13.73 -12.32
N VAL A 124 6.76 -13.49 -13.49
CA VAL A 124 7.49 -13.51 -14.77
C VAL A 124 8.45 -12.33 -14.91
N SER A 125 8.11 -11.16 -14.36
CA SER A 125 8.99 -9.98 -14.40
C SER A 125 10.08 -10.00 -13.32
N LEU A 126 9.90 -10.78 -12.25
CA LEU A 126 10.87 -10.96 -11.17
C LEU A 126 11.84 -12.13 -11.45
N ALA A 127 11.43 -13.10 -12.28
CA ALA A 127 12.27 -14.17 -12.81
C ALA A 127 13.18 -13.65 -13.96
#